data_AF-A0A4Q0T3T3-F1
#
_entry.id   AF-A0A4Q0T3T3-F1
#
_cell.length_a   1.000
_cell.length_b   1.000
_cell.length_c   1.000
_cell.angle_alpha   90.00
_cell.angle_beta   90.00
_cell.angle_gamma   90.00
#
_symmetry.space_group_name_H-M   'P 1'
#
loop_
_entity.id
_entity.type
_entity.pdbx_description
1 polymer ?
#
loop_
_entity_poly.entity_id
_entity_poly.type
_entity_poly.pdbx_seq_one_letter_code
_entity_poly.pdbx_strand_id
1 'polypeptide(L)'
;MLSHEEVVDMAWLATIVPMLKARFPGISDADLVMAHGYAYGGSVIQDIGYYPFGSPYYSDLLHYVRTGDFVSALIRESHDANEYAFALGALAHYCGDVYGHPAVNIATSDEFPKLKKRFGRSVTYDQDKVAHLRTEFGFDVVEVAHGRYSQQNYRDFIGFQVSKPLLERAFQETYGIPMDSVMKHEDLAIATYRKAVSSLIPKMTTVALVSYKDQIEKENPGFNRNKFLYRLRRTEFEKEYGRQYVHPGPKTRFFAFFVAHLPKIGPLKALKLSIPNADEQQIYIKSVNTTVDYYKIYLAQVTPPEPAVPWLPVYPSAPEKLLAPAHVASKTVSDQPAVTPVPTPPIPATLAVPAADPAMQMAEPASVQRAPDLAEIDLDTGNPSRFGEYHLADETYARLLNTILHDGKAQFTADVQQSFKDFYSGPRNEPDWYRASSKDWTSLQADLVMLDALLPVPKAPTPAQTGVPAPSSVVPSVQP
;
A
#
# COMPACT_ATOMS: atom_id res chain seq x y z
N MET A 1 -2.99 7.72 -4.52
CA MET A 1 -2.11 8.92 -4.38
C MET A 1 -0.66 8.54 -4.70
N LEU A 2 0.21 9.39 -5.28
CA LEU A 2 1.62 8.99 -5.55
C LEU A 2 2.49 8.83 -4.28
N SER A 3 1.93 9.16 -3.12
CA SER A 3 2.54 9.05 -1.81
C SER A 3 2.85 7.61 -1.37
N HIS A 4 2.12 6.60 -1.83
CA HIS A 4 2.32 5.23 -1.33
C HIS A 4 3.72 4.68 -1.66
N GLU A 5 4.22 4.97 -2.86
CA GLU A 5 5.58 4.60 -3.28
C GLU A 5 6.64 5.40 -2.52
N GLU A 6 6.35 6.67 -2.17
CA GLU A 6 7.25 7.48 -1.34
C GLU A 6 7.37 6.91 0.08
N VAL A 7 6.27 6.41 0.66
CA VAL A 7 6.28 5.72 1.96
C VAL A 7 7.18 4.49 1.93
N VAL A 8 7.14 3.70 0.84
CA VAL A 8 8.07 2.58 0.63
C VAL A 8 9.52 3.09 0.59
N ASP A 9 9.81 4.13 -0.19
CA ASP A 9 11.18 4.69 -0.31
C ASP A 9 11.74 5.16 1.03
N MET A 10 10.92 5.81 1.86
CA MET A 10 11.34 6.30 3.18
C MET A 10 11.66 5.17 4.17
N ALA A 11 11.20 3.94 3.91
CA ALA A 11 11.47 2.77 4.74
C ALA A 11 12.45 1.77 4.09
N TRP A 12 12.67 1.86 2.77
CA TRP A 12 13.33 0.83 1.97
C TRP A 12 14.69 0.39 2.55
N LEU A 13 15.69 1.26 2.50
CA LEU A 13 17.05 0.91 2.93
C LEU A 13 17.16 0.72 4.45
N ALA A 14 16.47 1.56 5.22
CA ALA A 14 16.62 1.58 6.67
C ALA A 14 15.87 0.45 7.39
N THR A 15 14.86 -0.14 6.74
CA THR A 15 13.94 -1.10 7.37
C THR A 15 13.69 -2.31 6.48
N ILE A 16 13.19 -2.12 5.25
CA ILE A 16 12.74 -3.23 4.39
C ILE A 16 13.92 -4.09 3.89
N VAL A 17 15.03 -3.48 3.46
CA VAL A 17 16.24 -4.22 3.04
C VAL A 17 16.81 -5.07 4.18
N PRO A 18 16.98 -4.55 5.42
CA PRO A 18 17.32 -5.39 6.57
C PRO A 18 16.35 -6.55 6.80
N MET A 19 15.03 -6.33 6.67
CA MET A 19 14.03 -7.40 6.81
C MET A 19 14.17 -8.47 5.73
N LEU A 20 14.38 -8.08 4.47
CA LEU A 20 14.63 -8.99 3.36
C LEU A 20 15.90 -9.82 3.58
N LYS A 21 17.00 -9.18 3.98
CA LYS A 21 18.28 -9.87 4.29
C LYS A 21 18.16 -10.82 5.48
N ALA A 22 17.37 -10.44 6.49
CA ALA A 22 17.14 -11.27 7.67
C ALA A 22 16.33 -12.52 7.34
N ARG A 23 15.28 -12.38 6.51
CA ARG A 23 14.40 -13.49 6.13
C ARG A 23 14.99 -14.38 5.04
N PHE A 24 15.75 -13.81 4.11
CA PHE A 24 16.37 -14.51 2.99
C PHE A 24 17.90 -14.33 3.01
N PRO A 25 18.62 -15.07 3.89
CA PRO A 25 20.07 -15.00 3.95
C PRO A 25 20.68 -15.38 2.60
N GLY A 26 21.44 -14.47 1.99
CA GLY A 26 22.06 -14.67 0.69
C GLY A 26 21.37 -13.95 -0.48
N ILE A 27 20.30 -13.19 -0.24
CA ILE A 27 19.69 -12.31 -1.26
C ILE A 27 20.75 -11.36 -1.85
N SER A 28 20.87 -11.34 -3.18
CA SER A 28 21.84 -10.49 -3.87
C SER A 28 21.34 -9.05 -4.01
N ASP A 29 22.23 -8.11 -4.33
CA ASP A 29 21.83 -6.72 -4.60
C ASP A 29 20.90 -6.62 -5.83
N ALA A 30 21.06 -7.51 -6.82
CA ALA A 30 20.17 -7.58 -7.98
C ALA A 30 18.75 -8.05 -7.59
N ASP A 31 18.65 -9.02 -6.69
CA ASP A 31 17.37 -9.50 -6.18
C ASP A 31 16.69 -8.44 -5.30
N LEU A 32 17.46 -7.65 -4.55
CA LEU A 32 16.93 -6.50 -3.80
C LEU A 32 16.32 -5.44 -4.74
N VAL A 33 16.94 -5.15 -5.88
CA VAL A 33 16.36 -4.24 -6.88
C VAL A 33 15.05 -4.80 -7.43
N MET A 34 14.99 -6.11 -7.70
CA MET A 34 13.76 -6.77 -8.17
C MET A 34 12.65 -6.70 -7.10
N ALA A 35 12.98 -7.02 -5.86
CA ALA A 35 12.07 -6.97 -4.73
C ALA A 35 11.52 -5.55 -4.51
N HIS A 36 12.30 -4.50 -4.76
CA HIS A 36 11.82 -3.11 -4.68
C HIS A 36 10.68 -2.85 -5.67
N GLY A 37 10.76 -3.39 -6.89
CA GLY A 37 9.68 -3.27 -7.87
C GLY A 37 8.41 -4.01 -7.49
N TYR A 38 8.54 -5.10 -6.72
CA TYR A 38 7.40 -5.76 -6.09
C TYR A 38 6.83 -4.93 -4.93
N ALA A 39 7.66 -4.28 -4.10
CA ALA A 39 7.16 -3.38 -3.07
C ALA A 39 6.38 -2.19 -3.66
N TYR A 40 6.84 -1.61 -4.77
CA TYR A 40 6.09 -0.59 -5.49
C TYR A 40 4.77 -1.10 -6.08
N GLY A 41 4.74 -2.30 -6.65
CA GLY A 41 3.48 -2.88 -7.12
C GLY A 41 2.53 -3.27 -5.98
N GLY A 42 3.07 -3.61 -4.81
CA GLY A 42 2.31 -3.84 -3.60
C GLY A 42 1.68 -2.56 -3.04
N SER A 43 2.40 -1.43 -3.05
CA SER A 43 1.92 -0.15 -2.47
C SER A 43 0.75 0.51 -3.18
N VAL A 44 0.20 -0.16 -4.18
CA VAL A 44 -0.81 0.36 -5.10
C VAL A 44 -1.77 -0.75 -5.54
N ILE A 45 -1.63 -1.97 -5.02
CA ILE A 45 -2.42 -3.11 -5.50
C ILE A 45 -3.90 -2.93 -5.19
N GLN A 46 -4.22 -2.30 -4.07
CA GLN A 46 -5.59 -1.98 -3.67
C GLN A 46 -6.29 -1.06 -4.68
N ASP A 47 -5.56 -0.15 -5.32
CA ASP A 47 -6.11 0.85 -6.28
C ASP A 47 -6.35 0.31 -7.69
N ILE A 48 -5.79 -0.86 -8.02
CA ILE A 48 -5.71 -1.34 -9.41
C ILE A 48 -7.09 -1.46 -10.10
N GLY A 49 -8.13 -1.75 -9.33
CA GLY A 49 -9.50 -1.91 -9.79
C GLY A 49 -10.13 -0.61 -10.31
N TYR A 50 -9.63 0.55 -9.88
CA TYR A 50 -10.08 1.87 -10.34
C TYR A 50 -9.42 2.31 -11.66
N TYR A 51 -8.44 1.56 -12.17
CA TYR A 51 -7.80 1.83 -13.46
C TYR A 51 -8.57 1.18 -14.62
N PRO A 52 -8.35 1.63 -15.88
CA PRO A 52 -9.02 1.06 -17.04
C PRO A 52 -8.86 -0.47 -17.12
N PHE A 53 -9.97 -1.16 -17.38
CA PHE A 53 -10.09 -2.62 -17.42
C PHE A 53 -9.91 -3.33 -16.07
N GLY A 54 -9.77 -2.57 -14.98
CA GLY A 54 -9.89 -3.07 -13.61
C GLY A 54 -11.34 -3.34 -13.21
N SER A 55 -11.53 -3.77 -11.96
CA SER A 55 -12.82 -4.01 -11.33
C SER A 55 -12.99 -3.07 -10.13
N PRO A 56 -13.89 -2.08 -10.16
CA PRO A 56 -14.11 -1.22 -8.99
C PRO A 56 -14.44 -2.04 -7.74
N TYR A 57 -15.22 -3.11 -7.90
CA TYR A 57 -15.55 -4.01 -6.79
C TYR A 57 -14.32 -4.68 -6.16
N TYR A 58 -13.27 -4.96 -6.95
CA TYR A 58 -12.01 -5.45 -6.40
C TYR A 58 -11.39 -4.40 -5.48
N SER A 59 -11.28 -3.16 -5.95
CA SER A 59 -10.71 -2.08 -5.14
C SER A 59 -11.59 -1.75 -3.94
N ASP A 60 -12.92 -1.75 -4.10
CA ASP A 60 -13.86 -1.52 -3.02
C ASP A 60 -13.71 -2.60 -1.92
N LEU A 61 -13.52 -3.88 -2.28
CA LEU A 61 -13.22 -4.93 -1.31
C LEU A 61 -11.95 -4.60 -0.53
N LEU A 62 -10.87 -4.25 -1.22
CA LEU A 62 -9.57 -3.98 -0.61
C LEU A 62 -9.51 -2.66 0.19
N HIS A 63 -10.45 -1.74 -0.03
CA HIS A 63 -10.54 -0.46 0.67
C HIS A 63 -11.55 -0.43 1.82
N TYR A 64 -12.56 -1.30 1.80
CA TYR A 64 -13.66 -1.20 2.75
C TYR A 64 -13.93 -2.47 3.54
N VAL A 65 -13.51 -3.64 3.04
CA VAL A 65 -13.86 -4.94 3.62
C VAL A 65 -12.58 -5.69 3.99
N ARG A 66 -12.41 -6.02 5.28
CA ARG A 66 -11.30 -6.90 5.71
C ARG A 66 -9.93 -6.38 5.26
N THR A 67 -9.73 -5.06 5.35
CA THR A 67 -8.61 -4.32 4.78
C THR A 67 -7.30 -4.65 5.50
N GLY A 68 -7.35 -4.78 6.83
CA GLY A 68 -6.23 -5.21 7.66
C GLY A 68 -5.92 -6.70 7.49
N ASP A 69 -6.96 -7.52 7.49
CA ASP A 69 -6.87 -8.97 7.24
C ASP A 69 -6.22 -9.29 5.89
N PHE A 70 -6.58 -8.58 4.82
CA PHE A 70 -6.00 -8.77 3.49
C PHE A 70 -4.48 -8.56 3.47
N VAL A 71 -4.01 -7.47 4.06
CA VAL A 71 -2.57 -7.17 4.16
C VAL A 71 -1.87 -8.20 5.05
N SER A 72 -2.52 -8.62 6.13
CA SER A 72 -1.98 -9.65 7.02
C SER A 72 -1.85 -11.00 6.32
N ALA A 73 -2.83 -11.37 5.49
CA ALA A 73 -2.79 -12.56 4.65
C ALA A 73 -1.66 -12.49 3.62
N LEU A 74 -1.47 -11.37 2.92
CA LEU A 74 -0.33 -11.17 2.00
C LEU A 74 1.02 -11.39 2.71
N ILE A 75 1.17 -10.87 3.93
CA ILE A 75 2.43 -11.02 4.69
C ILE A 75 2.64 -12.48 5.09
N ARG A 76 1.60 -13.13 5.63
CA ARG A 76 1.68 -14.52 6.09
C ARG A 76 1.93 -15.52 4.96
N GLU A 77 1.26 -15.34 3.83
CA GLU A 77 1.31 -16.24 2.66
C GLU A 77 2.50 -15.99 1.72
N SER A 78 3.35 -15.01 2.04
CA SER A 78 4.54 -14.72 1.25
C SER A 78 5.63 -15.78 1.45
N HIS A 79 6.14 -16.36 0.37
CA HIS A 79 7.11 -17.46 0.42
C HIS A 79 8.52 -17.08 -0.04
N ASP A 80 8.65 -16.06 -0.88
CA ASP A 80 9.94 -15.58 -1.40
C ASP A 80 10.14 -14.07 -1.17
N ALA A 81 11.31 -13.56 -1.55
CA ALA A 81 11.69 -12.16 -1.36
C ALA A 81 10.80 -11.17 -2.11
N ASN A 82 10.30 -11.55 -3.29
CA ASN A 82 9.44 -10.71 -4.12
C ASN A 82 8.01 -10.69 -3.57
N GLU A 83 7.46 -11.85 -3.21
CA GLU A 83 6.20 -11.97 -2.51
C GLU A 83 6.21 -11.19 -1.19
N TYR A 84 7.30 -11.31 -0.42
CA TYR A 84 7.42 -10.59 0.84
C TYR A 84 7.50 -9.08 0.63
N ALA A 85 8.33 -8.60 -0.29
CA ALA A 85 8.43 -7.18 -0.60
C ALA A 85 7.10 -6.62 -1.12
N PHE A 86 6.37 -7.37 -1.96
CA PHE A 86 5.02 -7.03 -2.41
C PHE A 86 4.05 -6.84 -1.24
N ALA A 87 4.04 -7.78 -0.28
CA ALA A 87 3.20 -7.69 0.91
C ALA A 87 3.55 -6.46 1.79
N LEU A 88 4.85 -6.19 1.98
CA LEU A 88 5.31 -4.99 2.71
C LEU A 88 4.94 -3.69 1.98
N GLY A 89 4.87 -3.73 0.65
CA GLY A 89 4.30 -2.66 -0.17
C GLY A 89 2.82 -2.44 0.13
N ALA A 90 2.00 -3.50 0.12
CA ALA A 90 0.58 -3.40 0.42
C ALA A 90 0.30 -2.85 1.84
N LEU A 91 1.18 -3.13 2.80
CA LEU A 91 1.16 -2.52 4.12
C LEU A 91 1.44 -1.00 4.09
N ALA A 92 2.32 -0.54 3.19
CA ALA A 92 2.55 0.90 2.99
C ALA A 92 1.30 1.60 2.46
N HIS A 93 0.56 0.95 1.54
CA HIS A 93 -0.73 1.43 1.05
C HIS A 93 -1.74 1.57 2.19
N TYR A 94 -1.96 0.49 2.95
CA TYR A 94 -2.86 0.50 4.11
C TYR A 94 -2.52 1.64 5.09
N CYS A 95 -1.24 1.84 5.41
CA CYS A 95 -0.84 2.97 6.28
C CYS A 95 -1.05 4.34 5.63
N GLY A 96 -0.86 4.43 4.32
CA GLY A 96 -1.13 5.62 3.52
C GLY A 96 -2.59 6.04 3.62
N ASP A 97 -3.49 5.07 3.54
CA ASP A 97 -4.91 5.36 3.55
C ASP A 97 -5.44 5.60 4.95
N VAL A 98 -5.08 4.75 5.92
CA VAL A 98 -5.53 4.89 7.32
C VAL A 98 -5.09 6.23 7.93
N TYR A 99 -3.84 6.66 7.71
CA TYR A 99 -3.27 7.82 8.39
C TYR A 99 -3.04 9.04 7.49
N GLY A 100 -2.96 8.83 6.18
CA GLY A 100 -2.66 9.85 5.19
C GLY A 100 -3.91 10.40 4.53
N HIS A 101 -4.81 9.54 4.08
CA HIS A 101 -5.97 9.91 3.26
C HIS A 101 -7.01 10.82 3.93
N PRO A 102 -7.26 10.76 5.25
CA PRO A 102 -8.10 11.76 5.92
C PRO A 102 -7.63 13.22 5.72
N ALA A 103 -6.33 13.43 5.48
CA ALA A 103 -5.78 14.74 5.13
C ALA A 103 -6.25 15.22 3.75
N VAL A 104 -6.41 14.31 2.79
CA VAL A 104 -6.99 14.59 1.47
C VAL A 104 -8.44 15.02 1.62
N ASN A 105 -9.24 14.30 2.41
CA ASN A 105 -10.64 14.67 2.65
C ASN A 105 -10.80 16.09 3.23
N ILE A 106 -9.90 16.47 4.14
CA ILE A 106 -9.86 17.82 4.72
C ILE A 106 -9.47 18.85 3.66
N ALA A 107 -8.43 18.57 2.88
CA ALA A 107 -7.98 19.45 1.80
C ALA A 107 -9.06 19.61 0.73
N THR A 108 -9.75 18.55 0.32
CA THR A 108 -10.88 18.63 -0.61
C THR A 108 -12.03 19.46 -0.05
N SER A 109 -12.32 19.37 1.25
CA SER A 109 -13.24 20.30 1.89
C SER A 109 -12.77 21.76 1.72
N ASP A 110 -11.51 22.05 2.03
CA ASP A 110 -10.97 23.42 2.02
C ASP A 110 -10.88 24.02 0.59
N GLU A 111 -10.48 23.22 -0.39
CA GLU A 111 -10.37 23.62 -1.80
C GLU A 111 -11.74 23.86 -2.48
N PHE A 112 -12.81 23.23 -1.98
CA PHE A 112 -14.14 23.27 -2.59
C PHE A 112 -15.21 23.83 -1.66
N PRO A 113 -15.37 25.17 -1.53
CA PRO A 113 -16.28 25.81 -0.57
C PRO A 113 -17.74 25.38 -0.66
N LYS A 114 -18.22 25.00 -1.86
CA LYS A 114 -19.59 24.48 -2.04
C LYS A 114 -19.76 23.10 -1.42
N LEU A 115 -18.74 22.24 -1.53
CA LEU A 115 -18.73 20.92 -0.92
C LEU A 115 -18.56 21.06 0.59
N LYS A 116 -17.67 21.92 1.07
CA LYS A 116 -17.55 22.28 2.49
C LYS A 116 -18.86 22.72 3.12
N LYS A 117 -19.61 23.58 2.42
CA LYS A 117 -20.93 24.04 2.89
C LYS A 117 -21.93 22.88 2.99
N ARG A 118 -21.82 21.87 2.14
CA ARG A 118 -22.75 20.74 2.07
C ARG A 118 -22.39 19.61 3.04
N PHE A 119 -21.11 19.28 3.15
CA PHE A 119 -20.63 18.07 3.83
C PHE A 119 -19.75 18.36 5.06
N GLY A 120 -19.34 19.61 5.26
CA GLY A 120 -18.56 20.02 6.43
C GLY A 120 -17.05 19.96 6.17
N ARG A 121 -16.29 19.62 7.22
CA ARG A 121 -14.80 19.72 7.24
C ARG A 121 -14.07 18.58 6.54
N SER A 122 -14.80 17.57 6.08
CA SER A 122 -14.26 16.38 5.44
C SER A 122 -15.17 16.10 4.25
N VAL A 123 -14.59 16.03 3.05
CA VAL A 123 -15.31 15.63 1.84
C VAL A 123 -14.68 14.33 1.36
N THR A 124 -15.45 13.25 1.40
CA THR A 124 -14.99 11.89 1.05
C THR A 124 -15.01 11.64 -0.45
N TYR A 125 -14.35 10.56 -0.89
CA TYR A 125 -14.35 10.15 -2.28
C TYR A 125 -15.77 9.91 -2.81
N ASP A 126 -16.62 9.22 -2.03
CA ASP A 126 -18.00 8.94 -2.44
C ASP A 126 -18.86 10.21 -2.59
N GLN A 127 -18.57 11.26 -1.83
CA GLN A 127 -19.33 12.51 -1.89
C GLN A 127 -19.05 13.33 -3.15
N ASP A 128 -17.80 13.40 -3.62
CA ASP A 128 -17.44 14.00 -4.91
C ASP A 128 -16.09 13.47 -5.44
N LYS A 129 -16.15 12.34 -6.16
CA LYS A 129 -15.00 11.68 -6.80
C LYS A 129 -14.14 12.62 -7.65
N VAL A 130 -14.75 13.61 -8.31
CA VAL A 130 -14.01 14.50 -9.21
C VAL A 130 -13.23 15.55 -8.40
N ALA A 131 -13.83 16.13 -7.37
CA ALA A 131 -13.15 17.04 -6.48
C ALA A 131 -12.00 16.33 -5.75
N HIS A 132 -12.27 15.14 -5.23
CA HIS A 132 -11.31 14.30 -4.53
C HIS A 132 -10.06 14.01 -5.38
N LEU A 133 -10.26 13.46 -6.59
CA LEU A 133 -9.16 13.19 -7.54
C LEU A 133 -8.39 14.44 -7.97
N ARG A 134 -9.02 15.63 -7.94
CA ARG A 134 -8.34 16.90 -8.26
C ARG A 134 -7.42 17.35 -7.14
N THR A 135 -7.83 17.14 -5.89
CA THR A 135 -7.03 17.43 -4.70
C THR A 135 -5.81 16.51 -4.65
N GLU A 136 -6.01 15.19 -4.79
CA GLU A 136 -4.93 14.20 -4.81
C GLU A 136 -3.90 14.49 -5.90
N PHE A 137 -4.37 14.70 -7.13
CA PHE A 137 -3.48 15.02 -8.24
C PHE A 137 -2.79 16.40 -8.06
N GLY A 138 -3.40 17.30 -7.28
CA GLY A 138 -2.79 18.56 -6.86
C GLY A 138 -1.57 18.37 -5.96
N PHE A 139 -1.69 17.52 -4.94
CA PHE A 139 -0.59 17.15 -4.07
C PHE A 139 0.54 16.47 -4.87
N ASP A 140 0.21 15.46 -5.67
CA ASP A 140 1.15 14.75 -6.54
C ASP A 140 2.00 15.73 -7.38
N VAL A 141 1.36 16.73 -8.00
CA VAL A 141 2.04 17.74 -8.82
C VAL A 141 2.96 18.62 -7.98
N VAL A 142 2.53 19.08 -6.81
CA VAL A 142 3.37 19.91 -5.93
C VAL A 142 4.60 19.15 -5.43
N GLU A 143 4.46 17.86 -5.13
CA GLU A 143 5.60 17.03 -4.70
C GLU A 143 6.65 16.84 -5.77
N VAL A 144 6.22 16.57 -7.02
CA VAL A 144 7.15 16.52 -8.15
C VAL A 144 7.79 17.90 -8.38
N ALA A 145 7.04 19.00 -8.22
CA ALA A 145 7.55 20.37 -8.39
C ALA A 145 8.72 20.69 -7.45
N HIS A 146 8.65 20.18 -6.22
CA HIS A 146 9.69 20.37 -5.22
C HIS A 146 10.90 19.44 -5.40
N GLY A 147 10.93 18.64 -6.47
CA GLY A 147 12.03 17.72 -6.81
C GLY A 147 12.15 16.54 -5.84
N ARG A 148 11.02 16.12 -5.25
CA ARG A 148 10.96 15.08 -4.20
C ARG A 148 10.64 13.70 -4.73
N TYR A 149 9.98 13.64 -5.89
CA TYR A 149 9.72 12.38 -6.54
C TYR A 149 11.05 11.78 -7.00
N SER A 150 11.40 10.62 -6.44
CA SER A 150 12.56 9.84 -6.89
C SER A 150 12.49 9.76 -8.42
N GLN A 151 13.60 10.11 -9.06
CA GLN A 151 13.60 10.52 -10.45
C GLN A 151 12.93 9.47 -11.30
N GLN A 152 11.96 9.88 -12.09
CA GLN A 152 11.09 9.02 -12.90
C GLN A 152 11.82 7.86 -13.60
N ASN A 153 13.06 8.07 -14.03
CA ASN A 153 13.94 7.04 -14.59
C ASN A 153 14.23 5.86 -13.64
N TYR A 154 14.32 6.10 -12.33
CA TYR A 154 14.52 5.10 -11.29
C TYR A 154 13.29 4.20 -11.13
N ARG A 155 12.09 4.77 -11.09
CA ARG A 155 10.84 4.00 -11.04
C ARG A 155 10.52 3.32 -12.38
N ASP A 156 10.85 3.97 -13.50
CA ASP A 156 10.81 3.38 -14.84
C ASP A 156 11.83 2.23 -14.99
N PHE A 157 12.95 2.27 -14.25
CA PHE A 157 13.99 1.25 -14.24
C PHE A 157 13.66 0.05 -13.33
N ILE A 158 13.11 0.30 -12.13
CA ILE A 158 12.70 -0.74 -11.18
C ILE A 158 11.45 -1.49 -11.67
N GLY A 159 10.50 -0.76 -12.26
CA GLY A 159 9.24 -1.30 -12.75
C GLY A 159 8.22 -1.60 -11.63
N PHE A 160 6.97 -1.80 -12.04
CA PHE A 160 5.87 -2.19 -11.14
C PHE A 160 5.60 -3.68 -11.30
N GLN A 161 5.96 -4.47 -10.30
CA GLN A 161 5.78 -5.93 -10.34
C GLN A 161 4.63 -6.36 -9.44
N VAL A 162 3.86 -7.34 -9.91
CA VAL A 162 2.70 -7.86 -9.17
C VAL A 162 2.93 -9.33 -8.91
N SER A 163 2.87 -9.75 -7.65
CA SER A 163 2.91 -11.17 -7.31
C SER A 163 1.49 -11.75 -7.36
N LYS A 164 1.07 -12.20 -8.55
CA LYS A 164 -0.29 -12.75 -8.74
C LYS A 164 -0.56 -14.00 -7.89
N PRO A 165 0.36 -15.00 -7.81
CA PRO A 165 0.08 -16.18 -7.01
C PRO A 165 -0.16 -15.85 -5.54
N LEU A 166 0.61 -14.91 -4.98
CA LEU A 166 0.37 -14.43 -3.62
C LEU A 166 -0.98 -13.71 -3.51
N LEU A 167 -1.27 -12.84 -4.47
CA LEU A 167 -2.48 -12.04 -4.48
C LEU A 167 -3.74 -12.92 -4.50
N GLU A 168 -3.78 -13.94 -5.37
CA GLU A 168 -4.87 -14.90 -5.48
C GLU A 168 -5.09 -15.67 -4.17
N ARG A 169 -4.00 -16.16 -3.53
CA ARG A 169 -4.08 -16.89 -2.25
C ARG A 169 -4.63 -16.00 -1.13
N ALA A 170 -4.05 -14.80 -0.96
CA ALA A 170 -4.47 -13.88 0.09
C ALA A 170 -5.90 -13.37 -0.13
N PHE A 171 -6.30 -13.12 -1.38
CA PHE A 171 -7.66 -12.69 -1.72
C PHE A 171 -8.69 -13.78 -1.40
N GLN A 172 -8.42 -15.02 -1.83
CA GLN A 172 -9.29 -16.17 -1.56
C GLN A 172 -9.42 -16.43 -0.06
N GLU A 173 -8.31 -16.33 0.69
CA GLU A 173 -8.34 -16.49 2.14
C GLU A 173 -9.17 -15.41 2.82
N THR A 174 -8.99 -14.14 2.41
CA THR A 174 -9.62 -12.99 3.08
C THR A 174 -11.13 -12.94 2.81
N TYR A 175 -11.54 -13.19 1.57
CA TYR A 175 -12.91 -12.94 1.12
C TYR A 175 -13.73 -14.22 0.90
N GLY A 176 -13.10 -15.39 0.96
CA GLY A 176 -13.76 -16.67 0.71
C GLY A 176 -14.19 -16.87 -0.75
N ILE A 177 -13.85 -15.97 -1.67
CA ILE A 177 -14.19 -16.05 -3.10
C ILE A 177 -12.94 -15.97 -3.97
N PRO A 178 -12.92 -16.63 -5.14
CA PRO A 178 -11.75 -16.60 -6.00
C PRO A 178 -11.62 -15.22 -6.66
N MET A 179 -10.40 -14.73 -6.80
CA MET A 179 -10.15 -13.39 -7.35
C MET A 179 -10.69 -13.22 -8.77
N ASP A 180 -10.65 -14.28 -9.58
CA ASP A 180 -11.14 -14.30 -10.96
C ASP A 180 -12.68 -14.10 -11.09
N SER A 181 -13.42 -14.32 -9.99
CA SER A 181 -14.86 -14.02 -9.92
C SER A 181 -15.13 -12.50 -9.87
N VAL A 182 -14.15 -11.73 -9.39
CA VAL A 182 -14.20 -10.28 -9.24
C VAL A 182 -13.42 -9.58 -10.37
N MET A 183 -12.27 -10.10 -10.77
CA MET A 183 -11.39 -9.54 -11.80
C MET A 183 -11.09 -10.57 -12.89
N LYS A 184 -11.95 -10.66 -13.91
CA LYS A 184 -11.83 -11.69 -14.98
C LYS A 184 -10.63 -11.54 -15.93
N HIS A 185 -10.02 -10.35 -15.98
CA HIS A 185 -8.96 -10.00 -16.93
C HIS A 185 -7.75 -9.42 -16.21
N GLU A 186 -7.26 -10.15 -15.20
CA GLU A 186 -6.18 -9.73 -14.30
C GLU A 186 -4.93 -9.26 -15.06
N ASP A 187 -4.48 -10.03 -16.05
CA ASP A 187 -3.32 -9.69 -16.89
C ASP A 187 -3.49 -8.36 -17.61
N LEU A 188 -4.68 -8.12 -18.14
CA LEU A 188 -4.99 -6.89 -18.85
C LEU A 188 -5.04 -5.71 -17.87
N ALA A 189 -5.70 -5.88 -16.72
CA ALA A 189 -5.79 -4.87 -15.66
C ALA A 189 -4.39 -4.51 -15.13
N ILE A 190 -3.55 -5.50 -14.86
CA ILE A 190 -2.16 -5.29 -14.42
C ILE A 190 -1.33 -4.61 -15.51
N ALA A 191 -1.48 -5.01 -16.78
CA ALA A 191 -0.73 -4.39 -17.87
C ALA A 191 -1.15 -2.93 -18.12
N THR A 192 -2.45 -2.63 -18.10
CA THR A 192 -2.98 -1.26 -18.31
C THR A 192 -2.62 -0.37 -17.13
N TYR A 193 -2.69 -0.91 -15.92
CA TYR A 193 -2.21 -0.27 -14.70
C TYR A 193 -0.72 0.09 -14.77
N ARG A 194 0.15 -0.90 -15.03
CA ARG A 194 1.59 -0.68 -15.19
C ARG A 194 1.88 0.42 -16.19
N LYS A 195 1.16 0.43 -17.32
CA LYS A 195 1.30 1.46 -18.35
C LYS A 195 0.81 2.84 -17.87
N ALA A 196 -0.26 2.89 -17.09
CA ALA A 196 -0.79 4.13 -16.53
C ALA A 196 0.22 4.75 -15.55
N VAL A 197 0.75 3.97 -14.62
CA VAL A 197 1.65 4.48 -13.56
C VAL A 197 3.07 4.74 -14.05
N SER A 198 3.65 3.87 -14.88
CA SER A 198 5.00 4.10 -15.43
C SER A 198 5.05 5.20 -16.50
N SER A 199 3.95 5.46 -17.20
CA SER A 199 4.01 6.31 -18.40
C SER A 199 3.02 7.46 -18.42
N LEU A 200 1.75 7.20 -18.10
CA LEU A 200 0.71 8.21 -18.26
C LEU A 200 0.76 9.26 -17.16
N ILE A 201 0.69 8.83 -15.89
CA ILE A 201 0.67 9.74 -14.74
C ILE A 201 1.92 10.63 -14.71
N PRO A 202 3.14 10.10 -14.91
CA PRO A 202 4.32 10.96 -14.84
C PRO A 202 4.40 11.99 -15.98
N LYS A 203 3.95 11.62 -17.19
CA LYS A 203 3.79 12.58 -18.30
C LYS A 203 2.77 13.65 -17.97
N MET A 204 1.62 13.27 -17.43
CA MET A 204 0.56 14.21 -17.04
C MET A 204 1.02 15.13 -15.91
N THR A 205 1.80 14.62 -14.97
CA THR A 205 2.41 15.40 -13.88
C THR A 205 3.42 16.40 -14.43
N THR A 206 4.28 15.97 -15.37
CA THR A 206 5.21 16.88 -16.05
C THR A 206 4.49 17.99 -16.83
N VAL A 207 3.40 17.64 -17.52
CA VAL A 207 2.52 18.59 -18.20
C VAL A 207 1.91 19.59 -17.20
N ALA A 208 1.40 19.09 -16.09
CA ALA A 208 0.84 19.90 -15.02
C ALA A 208 1.87 20.87 -14.42
N LEU A 209 3.08 20.41 -14.12
CA LEU A 209 4.16 21.27 -13.62
C LEU A 209 4.44 22.46 -14.53
N VAL A 210 4.53 22.21 -15.84
CA VAL A 210 4.73 23.28 -16.83
C VAL A 210 3.52 24.20 -16.90
N SER A 211 2.31 23.67 -16.81
CA SER A 211 1.07 24.45 -16.98
C SER A 211 0.68 25.26 -15.75
N TYR A 212 1.09 24.84 -14.55
CA TYR A 212 0.67 25.43 -13.28
C TYR A 212 1.82 26.10 -12.51
N LYS A 213 3.01 26.23 -13.12
CA LYS A 213 4.23 26.77 -12.48
C LYS A 213 3.97 28.09 -11.73
N ASP A 214 3.36 29.07 -12.38
CA ASP A 214 3.12 30.40 -11.79
C ASP A 214 2.14 30.32 -10.60
N GLN A 215 1.17 29.39 -10.64
CA GLN A 215 0.24 29.16 -9.54
C GLN A 215 0.95 28.47 -8.37
N ILE A 216 1.79 27.46 -8.64
CA ILE A 216 2.61 26.79 -7.62
C ILE A 216 3.53 27.78 -6.91
N GLU A 217 4.15 28.71 -7.64
CA GLU A 217 5.00 29.76 -7.06
C GLU A 217 4.17 30.76 -6.23
N LYS A 218 2.97 31.13 -6.70
CA LYS A 218 2.08 32.09 -6.02
C LYS A 218 1.45 31.54 -4.74
N GLU A 219 1.09 30.26 -4.71
CA GLU A 219 0.48 29.61 -3.54
C GLU A 219 1.52 29.15 -2.51
N ASN A 220 2.83 29.32 -2.78
CA ASN A 220 3.96 28.93 -1.91
C ASN A 220 4.89 30.07 -1.41
N PRO A 221 4.42 31.26 -1.01
CA PRO A 221 5.30 32.24 -0.39
C PRO A 221 5.68 31.78 1.03
N GLY A 222 6.87 31.20 1.20
CA GLY A 222 7.42 30.83 2.52
C GLY A 222 7.43 29.34 2.87
N PHE A 223 7.26 28.45 1.89
CA PHE A 223 7.38 27.01 2.10
C PHE A 223 8.71 26.59 2.75
N ASN A 224 8.66 26.05 3.97
CA ASN A 224 9.85 25.62 4.69
C ASN A 224 10.27 24.20 4.27
N ARG A 225 11.05 24.15 3.19
CA ARG A 225 11.66 22.94 2.64
C ARG A 225 12.35 22.07 3.71
N ASN A 226 13.00 22.67 4.71
CA ASN A 226 13.82 21.96 5.68
C ASN A 226 13.02 21.08 6.66
N LYS A 227 11.75 21.41 6.92
CA LYS A 227 10.89 20.59 7.81
C LYS A 227 10.50 19.25 7.18
N PHE A 228 10.32 19.21 5.85
CA PHE A 228 10.05 17.97 5.11
C PHE A 228 11.34 17.18 4.81
N LEU A 229 12.46 17.88 4.58
CA LEU A 229 13.75 17.28 4.22
C LEU A 229 14.37 16.39 5.30
N TYR A 230 13.94 16.45 6.57
CA TYR A 230 14.59 15.66 7.63
C TYR A 230 14.41 14.14 7.43
N ARG A 231 13.31 13.71 6.80
CA ARG A 231 13.05 12.28 6.56
C ARG A 231 13.52 11.79 5.19
N LEU A 232 13.39 12.58 4.12
CA LEU A 232 13.87 12.19 2.78
C LEU A 232 15.40 12.22 2.62
N ARG A 233 16.14 13.04 3.38
CA ARG A 233 17.61 13.13 3.27
C ARG A 233 18.39 11.84 3.59
N ARG A 234 17.70 10.74 3.94
CA ARG A 234 18.31 9.47 4.37
C ARG A 234 18.12 8.31 3.39
N THR A 235 17.61 8.50 2.18
CA THR A 235 17.70 7.45 1.16
C THR A 235 19.12 7.46 0.58
N GLU A 236 20.03 6.67 1.18
CA GLU A 236 21.41 6.50 0.68
C GLU A 236 21.45 5.99 -0.79
N PHE A 237 20.34 5.44 -1.26
CA PHE A 237 20.11 5.05 -2.65
C PHE A 237 20.36 6.20 -3.64
N GLU A 238 19.98 7.44 -3.28
CA GLU A 238 20.25 8.64 -4.10
C GLU A 238 21.75 8.94 -4.27
N LYS A 239 22.58 8.51 -3.32
CA LYS A 239 24.04 8.68 -3.36
C LYS A 239 24.70 7.62 -4.23
N GLU A 240 24.12 6.42 -4.29
CA GLU A 240 24.69 5.26 -4.98
C GLU A 240 24.24 5.16 -6.45
N TYR A 241 23.01 5.58 -6.77
CA TYR A 241 22.42 5.41 -8.12
C TYR A 241 22.09 6.75 -8.83
N GLY A 242 22.43 7.88 -8.23
CA GLY A 242 22.59 9.16 -8.92
C GLY A 242 21.42 10.15 -8.84
N ARG A 243 21.73 11.41 -9.13
CA ARG A 243 20.80 12.56 -9.15
C ARG A 243 20.67 13.14 -10.56
N GLN A 244 19.90 12.54 -11.45
CA GLN A 244 19.53 13.10 -12.74
C GLN A 244 18.03 13.39 -12.88
N TYR A 245 17.64 14.62 -12.56
CA TYR A 245 16.34 15.18 -12.93
C TYR A 245 16.29 15.40 -14.45
N VAL A 246 15.32 14.80 -15.14
CA VAL A 246 15.13 14.98 -16.59
C VAL A 246 14.23 16.18 -16.84
N HIS A 247 14.77 17.23 -17.45
CA HIS A 247 13.95 18.35 -17.92
C HIS A 247 12.97 17.90 -19.01
N PRO A 248 11.72 18.40 -19.05
CA PRO A 248 10.76 18.05 -20.09
C PRO A 248 11.29 18.37 -21.49
N GLY A 249 11.45 17.33 -22.31
CA GLY A 249 11.86 17.46 -23.71
C GLY A 249 10.81 18.18 -24.58
N PRO A 250 11.17 18.59 -25.81
CA PRO A 250 10.28 19.35 -26.70
C PRO A 250 8.97 18.63 -27.05
N LYS A 251 8.96 17.28 -27.14
CA LYS A 251 7.75 16.48 -27.36
C LYS A 251 6.79 16.54 -26.17
N THR A 252 7.30 16.57 -24.93
CA THR A 252 6.50 16.71 -23.71
C THR A 252 5.88 18.10 -23.60
N ARG A 253 6.61 19.15 -24.02
CA ARG A 253 6.08 20.52 -24.08
C ARG A 253 4.97 20.67 -25.14
N PHE A 254 5.09 19.98 -26.27
CA PHE A 254 4.04 19.91 -27.31
C PHE A 254 2.80 19.14 -26.85
N PHE A 255 2.98 18.00 -26.17
CA PHE A 255 1.86 17.26 -25.58
C PHE A 255 1.19 18.04 -24.44
N ALA A 256 1.97 18.77 -23.63
CA ALA A 256 1.46 19.68 -22.60
C ALA A 256 0.56 20.77 -23.19
N PHE A 257 0.98 21.36 -24.31
CA PHE A 257 0.17 22.28 -25.08
C PHE A 257 -1.14 21.62 -25.52
N PHE A 258 -1.12 20.39 -26.04
CA PHE A 258 -2.34 19.70 -26.48
C PHE A 258 -3.31 19.38 -25.33
N VAL A 259 -2.80 18.91 -24.18
CA VAL A 259 -3.59 18.64 -22.95
C VAL A 259 -4.16 19.93 -22.35
N ALA A 260 -3.40 21.03 -22.38
CA ALA A 260 -3.89 22.33 -21.91
C ALA A 260 -5.09 22.84 -22.72
N HIS A 261 -5.21 22.45 -24.00
CA HIS A 261 -6.26 22.90 -24.92
C HIS A 261 -7.38 21.86 -25.14
N LEU A 262 -7.27 20.65 -24.55
CA LEU A 262 -8.33 19.64 -24.60
C LEU A 262 -9.57 20.12 -23.82
N PRO A 263 -10.79 20.00 -24.36
CA PRO A 263 -12.01 20.33 -23.64
C PRO A 263 -12.16 19.41 -22.42
N LYS A 264 -12.15 20.01 -21.22
CA LYS A 264 -12.17 19.31 -19.93
C LYS A 264 -13.58 18.82 -19.57
N ILE A 265 -14.11 17.90 -20.37
CA ILE A 265 -15.47 17.32 -20.26
C ILE A 265 -15.35 15.87 -19.78
N GLY A 266 -16.29 15.41 -18.95
CA GLY A 266 -16.29 14.04 -18.39
C GLY A 266 -15.07 13.75 -17.49
N PRO A 267 -14.39 12.59 -17.62
CA PRO A 267 -13.24 12.22 -16.77
C PRO A 267 -12.05 13.18 -16.88
N LEU A 268 -11.93 13.95 -17.98
CA LEU A 268 -10.90 14.96 -18.16
C LEU A 268 -11.10 16.21 -17.28
N LYS A 269 -12.22 16.31 -16.54
CA LYS A 269 -12.44 17.38 -15.54
C LYS A 269 -11.40 17.36 -14.42
N ALA A 270 -10.86 16.18 -14.08
CA ALA A 270 -9.83 16.02 -13.07
C ALA A 270 -8.53 16.79 -13.40
N LEU A 271 -8.31 17.12 -14.68
CA LEU A 271 -7.15 17.90 -15.15
C LEU A 271 -7.28 19.42 -14.90
N LYS A 272 -8.37 19.88 -14.27
CA LYS A 272 -8.44 21.20 -13.63
C LYS A 272 -7.86 21.08 -12.23
N LEU A 273 -6.55 20.94 -12.11
CA LEU A 273 -5.90 20.81 -10.82
C LEU A 273 -6.34 21.89 -9.84
N SER A 274 -6.54 21.48 -8.59
CA SER A 274 -6.45 22.39 -7.47
C SER A 274 -5.01 22.34 -6.97
N ILE A 275 -4.37 23.49 -6.79
CA ILE A 275 -3.00 23.54 -6.29
C ILE A 275 -3.10 23.80 -4.79
N PRO A 276 -2.63 22.87 -3.93
CA PRO A 276 -2.79 23.02 -2.50
C PRO A 276 -2.01 24.24 -1.99
N ASN A 277 -2.65 25.03 -1.13
CA ASN A 277 -2.03 26.19 -0.49
C ASN A 277 -1.05 25.77 0.62
N ALA A 278 -0.39 26.74 1.25
CA ALA A 278 0.63 26.47 2.27
C ALA A 278 0.09 25.69 3.48
N ASP A 279 -1.14 25.93 3.92
CA ASP A 279 -1.75 25.26 5.07
C ASP A 279 -2.12 23.80 4.73
N GLU A 280 -2.70 23.58 3.54
CA GLU A 280 -3.01 22.26 3.00
C GLU A 280 -1.74 21.41 2.83
N GLN A 281 -0.65 22.03 2.36
CA GLN A 281 0.65 21.36 2.30
C GLN A 281 1.21 21.01 3.68
N GLN A 282 1.01 21.83 4.72
CA GLN A 282 1.42 21.44 6.09
C GLN A 282 0.62 20.24 6.60
N ILE A 283 -0.68 20.21 6.32
CA ILE A 283 -1.57 19.09 6.67
C ILE A 283 -1.07 17.81 5.99
N TYR A 284 -0.78 17.88 4.68
CA TYR A 284 -0.23 16.78 3.91
C TYR A 284 1.14 16.30 4.44
N ILE A 285 2.06 17.22 4.71
CA ILE A 285 3.38 16.86 5.26
C ILE A 285 3.24 16.14 6.61
N LYS A 286 2.34 16.61 7.47
CA LYS A 286 2.07 15.96 8.75
C LYS A 286 1.48 14.57 8.55
N SER A 287 0.59 14.39 7.58
CA SER A 287 -0.05 13.11 7.30
C SER A 287 0.98 12.09 6.78
N VAL A 288 1.82 12.45 5.80
CA VAL A 288 2.91 11.59 5.29
C VAL A 288 3.86 11.18 6.42
N ASN A 289 4.23 12.10 7.31
CA ASN A 289 5.07 11.77 8.47
C ASN A 289 4.38 10.76 9.40
N THR A 290 3.10 10.96 9.66
CA THR A 290 2.31 10.06 10.52
C THR A 290 2.22 8.67 9.88
N THR A 291 1.91 8.59 8.58
CA THR A 291 1.91 7.36 7.80
C THR A 291 3.23 6.60 7.91
N VAL A 292 4.37 7.26 7.71
CA VAL A 292 5.68 6.60 7.79
C VAL A 292 6.01 6.12 9.20
N ASP A 293 5.57 6.83 10.24
CA ASP A 293 5.79 6.43 11.63
C ASP A 293 4.99 5.16 11.96
N TYR A 294 3.70 5.11 11.61
CA TYR A 294 2.88 3.90 11.79
C TYR A 294 3.32 2.75 10.89
N TYR A 295 3.72 3.03 9.66
CA TYR A 295 4.26 2.02 8.76
C TYR A 295 5.49 1.33 9.39
N LYS A 296 6.41 2.09 9.98
CA LYS A 296 7.57 1.53 10.69
C LYS A 296 7.18 0.73 11.94
N ILE A 297 6.15 1.18 12.68
CA ILE A 297 5.62 0.43 13.81
C ILE A 297 5.09 -0.93 13.36
N TYR A 298 4.29 -0.99 12.29
CA TYR A 298 3.76 -2.25 11.78
C TYR A 298 4.84 -3.13 11.15
N LEU A 299 5.80 -2.55 10.41
CA LEU A 299 6.97 -3.29 9.90
C LEU A 299 7.75 -3.96 11.04
N ALA A 300 7.91 -3.30 12.19
CA ALA A 300 8.59 -3.88 13.34
C ALA A 300 7.82 -5.05 14.00
N GLN A 301 6.52 -5.15 13.75
CA GLN A 301 5.67 -6.26 14.23
C GLN A 301 5.66 -7.45 13.25
N VAL A 302 6.08 -7.24 12.00
CA VAL A 302 6.34 -8.33 11.04
C VAL A 302 7.57 -9.09 11.52
N THR A 303 7.35 -10.17 12.27
CA THR A 303 8.44 -10.95 12.87
C THR A 303 8.80 -12.13 11.97
N PRO A 304 10.08 -12.29 11.59
CA PRO A 304 10.49 -13.44 10.79
C PRO A 304 10.17 -14.73 11.54
N PRO A 305 9.92 -15.80 10.81
CA PRO A 305 9.52 -17.05 11.41
C PRO A 305 10.65 -17.60 12.31
N GLU A 306 10.31 -18.08 13.52
CA GLU A 306 11.32 -18.56 14.48
C GLU A 306 12.17 -19.64 13.82
N PRO A 307 13.52 -19.56 13.89
CA PRO A 307 14.36 -20.61 13.34
C PRO A 307 13.98 -21.93 14.01
N ALA A 308 13.65 -22.95 13.21
CA ALA A 308 13.39 -24.28 13.73
C ALA A 308 14.58 -24.68 14.60
N VAL A 309 14.37 -24.82 15.91
CA VAL A 309 15.43 -25.25 16.81
C VAL A 309 15.81 -26.65 16.37
N PRO A 310 17.03 -26.89 15.85
CA PRO A 310 17.43 -28.25 15.51
C PRO A 310 17.38 -29.06 16.80
N TRP A 311 16.64 -30.18 16.77
CA TRP A 311 16.48 -31.08 17.90
C TRP A 311 17.87 -31.47 18.41
N LEU A 312 18.31 -30.89 19.53
CA LEU A 312 19.55 -31.30 20.17
C LEU A 312 19.33 -32.72 20.71
N PRO A 313 20.09 -33.74 20.29
CA PRO A 313 20.06 -35.01 20.99
C PRO A 313 20.40 -34.75 22.45
N VAL A 314 19.47 -35.07 23.35
CA VAL A 314 19.68 -35.05 24.79
C VAL A 314 20.72 -36.12 25.09
N TYR A 315 22.00 -35.72 25.15
CA TYR A 315 23.04 -36.60 25.67
C TYR A 315 22.90 -36.66 27.19
N PRO A 316 22.84 -37.86 27.81
CA PRO A 316 22.88 -37.98 29.25
C PRO A 316 24.15 -37.34 29.78
N SER A 317 24.00 -36.48 30.79
CA SER A 317 25.07 -35.72 31.42
C SER A 317 26.15 -36.67 31.93
N ALA A 318 27.31 -36.70 31.29
CA ALA A 318 28.50 -37.29 31.91
C ALA A 318 28.99 -36.36 33.03
N PRO A 319 29.43 -36.90 34.17
CA PRO A 319 29.78 -36.09 35.33
C PRO A 319 30.98 -35.19 35.04
N GLU A 320 30.84 -33.95 35.48
CA GLU A 320 31.78 -32.85 35.39
C GLU A 320 33.17 -33.26 35.91
N LYS A 321 34.18 -33.27 35.03
CA LYS A 321 35.59 -33.26 35.45
C LYS A 321 36.12 -31.84 35.28
N LEU A 322 36.43 -31.22 36.42
CA LEU A 322 37.09 -29.92 36.51
C LEU A 322 38.44 -29.90 35.77
N LEU A 323 38.67 -28.75 35.15
CA LEU A 323 39.75 -28.33 34.25
C LEU A 323 41.19 -28.49 34.81
N ALA A 324 42.16 -28.50 33.88
CA ALA A 324 43.47 -27.90 34.08
C ALA A 324 43.79 -26.94 32.92
N PRO A 325 44.42 -25.77 33.18
CA PRO A 325 44.68 -24.73 32.17
C PRO A 325 46.08 -24.86 31.52
N ALA A 326 46.31 -24.02 30.50
CA ALA A 326 47.57 -23.65 29.82
C ALA A 326 47.73 -24.26 28.40
N HIS A 327 48.25 -23.60 27.35
CA HIS A 327 48.98 -22.34 27.19
C HIS A 327 48.76 -21.74 25.78
N VAL A 328 49.07 -20.45 25.67
CA VAL A 328 49.08 -19.57 24.48
C VAL A 328 50.03 -20.05 23.38
N ALA A 329 49.64 -19.88 22.12
CA ALA A 329 50.59 -19.65 21.02
C ALA A 329 49.97 -18.72 19.95
N SER A 330 50.46 -17.48 19.93
CA SER A 330 50.22 -16.48 18.90
C SER A 330 50.95 -16.87 17.60
N LYS A 331 50.27 -16.79 16.45
CA LYS A 331 50.93 -16.68 15.14
C LYS A 331 50.21 -15.66 14.25
N THR A 332 50.92 -14.56 14.03
CA THR A 332 50.76 -13.58 12.95
C THR A 332 51.21 -14.18 11.62
N VAL A 333 50.43 -14.01 10.55
CA VAL A 333 50.92 -14.02 9.15
C VAL A 333 50.16 -12.94 8.36
N SER A 334 50.94 -12.13 7.67
CA SER A 334 50.58 -11.01 6.79
C SER A 334 50.43 -11.47 5.33
N ASP A 335 49.78 -10.61 4.55
CA ASP A 335 49.86 -10.40 3.09
C ASP A 335 48.96 -11.22 2.15
N GLN A 336 48.03 -10.50 1.51
CA GLN A 336 47.72 -10.66 0.07
C GLN A 336 47.35 -9.31 -0.58
N PRO A 337 47.59 -9.15 -1.90
CA PRO A 337 47.75 -7.85 -2.55
C PRO A 337 46.48 -7.30 -3.23
N ALA A 338 46.61 -6.06 -3.70
CA ALA A 338 45.61 -5.18 -4.30
C ALA A 338 44.80 -5.76 -5.47
N VAL A 339 43.50 -5.47 -5.47
CA VAL A 339 42.55 -5.73 -6.56
C VAL A 339 42.34 -4.44 -7.36
N THR A 340 42.58 -4.49 -8.67
CA THR A 340 42.25 -3.43 -9.63
C THR A 340 40.76 -3.48 -10.02
N PRO A 341 40.12 -2.33 -10.31
CA PRO A 341 38.72 -2.32 -10.72
C PRO A 341 38.56 -2.74 -12.20
N VAL A 342 37.70 -3.72 -12.45
CA VAL A 342 37.25 -4.13 -13.79
C VAL A 342 36.07 -3.23 -14.21
N PRO A 343 36.03 -2.70 -15.45
CA PRO A 343 34.93 -1.87 -15.91
C PRO A 343 33.67 -2.69 -16.18
N THR A 344 32.53 -2.19 -15.69
CA THR A 344 31.19 -2.74 -15.87
C THR A 344 30.72 -2.56 -17.33
N PRO A 345 30.28 -3.62 -18.05
CA PRO A 345 29.63 -3.45 -19.35
C PRO A 345 28.17 -2.98 -19.18
N PRO A 346 27.61 -2.26 -20.17
CA PRO A 346 26.21 -1.83 -20.14
C PRO A 346 25.27 -3.02 -20.31
N ILE A 347 24.30 -3.15 -19.39
CA ILE A 347 23.27 -4.21 -19.44
C ILE A 347 22.14 -3.75 -20.38
N PRO A 348 21.65 -4.60 -21.29
CA PRO A 348 20.65 -4.24 -22.30
C PRO A 348 19.27 -3.97 -21.70
N ALA A 349 18.58 -2.97 -22.25
CA ALA A 349 17.16 -2.77 -22.04
C ALA A 349 16.40 -4.02 -22.53
N THR A 350 15.43 -4.47 -21.72
CA THR A 350 14.61 -5.68 -21.91
C THR A 350 15.25 -6.99 -21.43
N LEU A 351 15.23 -7.22 -20.10
CA LEU A 351 15.33 -8.56 -19.54
C LEU A 351 13.94 -9.19 -19.50
N ALA A 352 13.75 -10.24 -20.30
CA ALA A 352 12.64 -11.16 -20.12
C ALA A 352 12.75 -11.80 -18.73
N VAL A 353 11.59 -12.02 -18.08
CA VAL A 353 11.49 -12.77 -16.82
C VAL A 353 12.22 -14.10 -16.97
N PRO A 354 13.30 -14.38 -16.23
CA PRO A 354 13.93 -15.70 -16.28
C PRO A 354 12.97 -16.72 -15.69
N ALA A 355 12.82 -17.86 -16.37
CA ALA A 355 12.08 -18.99 -15.83
C ALA A 355 12.74 -19.45 -14.50
N ALA A 356 11.92 -19.80 -13.52
CA ALA A 356 12.36 -20.25 -12.21
C ALA A 356 13.39 -21.40 -12.33
N ASP A 357 14.53 -21.25 -11.67
CA ASP A 357 15.59 -22.25 -11.60
C ASP A 357 15.11 -23.42 -10.71
N PRO A 358 15.00 -24.66 -11.20
CA PRO A 358 14.38 -25.77 -10.46
C PRO A 358 15.27 -26.37 -9.35
N ALA A 359 16.33 -25.68 -8.92
CA ALA A 359 17.33 -26.20 -7.98
C ALA A 359 17.34 -25.53 -6.59
N MET A 360 16.23 -24.93 -6.14
CA MET A 360 16.02 -24.70 -4.69
C MET A 360 15.55 -26.01 -4.06
N GLN A 361 16.45 -26.68 -3.35
CA GLN A 361 16.10 -27.75 -2.41
C GLN A 361 14.98 -27.26 -1.50
N MET A 362 13.89 -28.04 -1.44
CA MET A 362 12.76 -27.83 -0.56
C MET A 362 13.27 -27.76 0.89
N ALA A 363 13.42 -26.55 1.42
CA ALA A 363 13.58 -26.34 2.83
C ALA A 363 12.31 -26.84 3.55
N GLU A 364 12.49 -27.40 4.76
CA GLU A 364 11.40 -27.73 5.69
C GLU A 364 10.33 -26.63 5.73
N PRO A 365 9.04 -26.95 6.01
CA PRO A 365 7.98 -25.94 6.00
C PRO A 365 8.40 -24.80 6.91
N ALA A 366 8.67 -23.64 6.30
CA ALA A 366 9.07 -22.44 7.00
C ALA A 366 8.05 -22.22 8.13
N SER A 367 8.55 -21.94 9.33
CA SER A 367 7.70 -21.43 10.42
C SER A 367 6.83 -20.30 9.85
N VAL A 368 5.57 -20.20 10.29
CA VAL A 368 4.61 -19.27 9.68
C VAL A 368 5.07 -17.83 9.93
N GLN A 369 5.19 -17.05 8.86
CA GLN A 369 5.48 -15.62 8.95
C GLN A 369 4.38 -14.95 9.77
N ARG A 370 4.75 -14.31 10.90
CA ARG A 370 3.77 -13.57 11.70
C ARG A 370 3.53 -12.21 11.04
N ALA A 371 2.26 -11.91 10.78
CA ALA A 371 1.81 -10.61 10.33
C ALA A 371 1.42 -9.73 11.54
N PRO A 372 1.49 -8.39 11.41
CA PRO A 372 0.91 -7.48 12.39
C PRO A 372 -0.59 -7.69 12.51
N ASP A 373 -1.14 -7.40 13.69
CA ASP A 373 -2.59 -7.31 13.88
C ASP A 373 -3.05 -5.93 13.42
N LEU A 374 -3.65 -5.88 12.23
CA LEU A 374 -4.10 -4.64 11.59
C LEU A 374 -5.59 -4.44 11.81
N ALA A 375 -5.97 -3.21 12.16
CA ALA A 375 -7.36 -2.88 12.41
C ALA A 375 -8.19 -2.87 11.11
N GLU A 376 -9.46 -3.20 11.23
CA GLU A 376 -10.42 -3.06 10.14
C GLU A 376 -10.89 -1.61 10.02
N ILE A 377 -10.28 -0.91 9.08
CA ILE A 377 -10.45 0.53 8.85
C ILE A 377 -10.96 0.74 7.43
N ASP A 378 -11.93 1.64 7.30
CA ASP A 378 -12.36 2.18 6.02
C ASP A 378 -11.25 3.09 5.50
N LEU A 379 -10.65 2.70 4.38
CA LEU A 379 -9.48 3.36 3.81
C LEU A 379 -9.80 4.75 3.23
N ASP A 380 -11.08 5.08 2.99
CA ASP A 380 -11.47 6.43 2.58
C ASP A 380 -11.64 7.39 3.77
N THR A 381 -12.20 6.90 4.89
CA THR A 381 -12.51 7.76 6.04
C THR A 381 -11.45 7.75 7.14
N GLY A 382 -10.65 6.69 7.21
CA GLY A 382 -9.73 6.40 8.32
C GLY A 382 -10.43 5.97 9.61
N ASN A 383 -11.73 5.66 9.56
CA ASN A 383 -12.52 5.23 10.72
C ASN A 383 -12.67 3.71 10.78
N PRO A 384 -12.95 3.13 11.97
CA PRO A 384 -13.32 1.72 12.06
C PRO A 384 -14.53 1.39 11.19
N SER A 385 -14.37 0.38 10.33
CA SER A 385 -15.43 -0.11 9.43
C SER A 385 -16.61 -0.61 10.23
N ARG A 386 -17.79 -0.04 9.99
CA ARG A 386 -19.05 -0.47 10.61
C ARG A 386 -20.23 -0.15 9.71
N PHE A 387 -21.28 -0.95 9.82
CA PHE A 387 -22.51 -0.71 9.08
C PHE A 387 -23.08 0.70 9.34
N GLY A 388 -23.44 1.40 8.26
CA GLY A 388 -24.00 2.75 8.29
C GLY A 388 -22.98 3.88 8.47
N GLU A 389 -21.68 3.58 8.47
CA GLU A 389 -20.63 4.61 8.55
C GLU A 389 -20.28 5.20 7.18
N TYR A 390 -20.11 4.34 6.17
CA TYR A 390 -19.74 4.74 4.83
C TYR A 390 -20.51 3.96 3.78
N HIS A 391 -21.02 4.69 2.78
CA HIS A 391 -21.92 4.16 1.77
C HIS A 391 -21.29 3.06 0.91
N LEU A 392 -20.08 3.28 0.38
CA LEU A 392 -19.40 2.28 -0.44
C LEU A 392 -19.01 1.04 0.39
N ALA A 393 -18.68 1.20 1.67
CA ALA A 393 -18.43 0.08 2.56
C ALA A 393 -19.68 -0.78 2.74
N ASP A 394 -20.83 -0.16 3.06
CA ASP A 394 -22.11 -0.85 3.19
C ASP A 394 -22.51 -1.61 1.92
N GLU A 395 -22.41 -0.97 0.75
CA GLU A 395 -22.71 -1.62 -0.54
C GLU A 395 -21.77 -2.81 -0.81
N THR A 396 -20.48 -2.66 -0.49
CA THR A 396 -19.47 -3.68 -0.75
C THR A 396 -19.64 -4.89 0.17
N TYR A 397 -19.87 -4.66 1.46
CA TYR A 397 -20.21 -5.72 2.42
C TYR A 397 -21.50 -6.44 2.03
N ALA A 398 -22.55 -5.71 1.66
CA ALA A 398 -23.81 -6.30 1.25
C ALA A 398 -23.64 -7.19 0.01
N ARG A 399 -22.86 -6.72 -0.98
CA ARG A 399 -22.57 -7.50 -2.19
C ARG A 399 -21.74 -8.74 -1.91
N LEU A 400 -20.74 -8.65 -1.03
CA LEU A 400 -19.92 -9.81 -0.65
C LEU A 400 -20.76 -10.83 0.12
N LEU A 401 -21.57 -10.39 1.07
CA LEU A 401 -22.48 -11.26 1.83
C LEU A 401 -23.43 -11.99 0.89
N ASN A 402 -24.05 -11.25 -0.04
CA ASN A 402 -24.93 -11.84 -1.04
C ASN A 402 -24.20 -12.90 -1.89
N THR A 403 -22.98 -12.60 -2.35
CA THR A 403 -22.16 -13.55 -3.12
C THR A 403 -21.89 -14.81 -2.30
N ILE A 404 -21.51 -14.67 -1.03
CA ILE A 404 -21.16 -15.82 -0.18
C ILE A 404 -22.38 -16.70 0.12
N LEU A 405 -23.54 -16.10 0.34
CA LEU A 405 -24.76 -16.85 0.67
C LEU A 405 -25.39 -17.55 -0.53
N HIS A 406 -25.24 -16.98 -1.73
CA HIS A 406 -26.00 -17.41 -2.91
C HIS A 406 -25.14 -17.97 -4.05
N ASP A 407 -23.84 -17.69 -4.10
CA ASP A 407 -22.91 -18.29 -5.07
C ASP A 407 -22.24 -19.53 -4.47
N GLY A 408 -22.59 -20.71 -4.99
CA GLY A 408 -22.09 -22.00 -4.51
C GLY A 408 -20.59 -22.23 -4.68
N LYS A 409 -19.83 -21.24 -5.18
CA LYS A 409 -18.37 -21.24 -5.28
C LYS A 409 -17.67 -20.59 -4.08
N ALA A 410 -18.40 -19.87 -3.23
CA ALA A 410 -17.82 -19.19 -2.08
C ALA A 410 -17.53 -20.18 -0.93
N GLN A 411 -16.44 -19.92 -0.21
CA GLN A 411 -16.10 -20.58 1.03
C GLN A 411 -16.55 -19.69 2.19
N PHE A 412 -17.57 -20.13 2.92
CA PHE A 412 -18.00 -19.42 4.12
C PHE A 412 -17.20 -19.91 5.34
N THR A 413 -15.95 -19.45 5.44
CA THR A 413 -15.07 -19.79 6.56
C THR A 413 -15.51 -19.10 7.86
N ALA A 414 -15.01 -19.60 9.01
CA ALA A 414 -15.39 -19.11 10.33
C ALA A 414 -15.06 -17.61 10.54
N ASP A 415 -13.92 -17.19 10.04
CA ASP A 415 -13.41 -15.83 10.11
C ASP A 415 -14.22 -14.88 9.21
N VAL A 416 -14.61 -15.33 8.00
CA VAL A 416 -15.47 -14.56 7.10
C VAL A 416 -16.86 -14.37 7.72
N GLN A 417 -17.42 -15.41 8.34
CA GLN A 417 -18.68 -15.31 9.09
C GLN A 417 -18.57 -14.34 10.27
N GLN A 418 -17.47 -14.40 11.01
CA GLN A 418 -17.27 -13.50 12.16
C GLN A 418 -17.13 -12.04 11.70
N SER A 419 -16.41 -11.78 10.62
CA SER A 419 -16.24 -10.42 10.07
C SER A 419 -17.59 -9.78 9.71
N PHE A 420 -18.51 -10.53 9.07
CA PHE A 420 -19.86 -10.02 8.82
C PHE A 420 -20.63 -9.75 10.12
N LYS A 421 -20.55 -10.66 11.09
CA LYS A 421 -21.21 -10.49 12.38
C LYS A 421 -20.69 -9.25 13.11
N ASP A 422 -19.39 -8.98 13.02
CA ASP A 422 -18.76 -7.81 13.63
C ASP A 422 -19.19 -6.52 12.93
N PHE A 423 -19.14 -6.47 11.58
CA PHE A 423 -19.57 -5.32 10.79
C PHE A 423 -21.04 -4.95 11.02
N TYR A 424 -21.92 -5.96 11.12
CA TYR A 424 -23.36 -5.81 11.36
C TYR A 424 -23.78 -5.97 12.83
N SER A 425 -22.85 -5.85 13.79
CA SER A 425 -23.13 -6.05 15.22
C SER A 425 -23.96 -4.92 15.86
N GLY A 426 -23.92 -3.73 15.28
CA GLY A 426 -24.63 -2.54 15.77
C GLY A 426 -26.10 -2.46 15.34
N PRO A 427 -26.79 -1.34 15.66
CA PRO A 427 -28.15 -1.09 15.19
C PRO A 427 -28.23 -1.09 13.65
N ARG A 428 -29.00 -2.02 13.07
CA ARG A 428 -29.18 -2.17 11.62
C ARG A 428 -30.35 -1.33 11.10
N ASN A 429 -30.32 -0.03 11.40
CA ASN A 429 -31.29 0.93 10.85
C ASN A 429 -30.98 1.18 9.38
N GLU A 430 -32.00 1.37 8.53
CA GLU A 430 -31.82 1.68 7.10
C GLU A 430 -31.04 2.99 6.91
N PRO A 431 -29.82 2.94 6.35
CA PRO A 431 -29.06 4.15 6.04
C PRO A 431 -29.74 5.00 4.95
N ASP A 432 -29.48 6.30 4.97
CA ASP A 432 -30.14 7.27 4.08
C ASP A 432 -29.92 6.96 2.58
N TRP A 433 -28.77 6.37 2.21
CA TRP A 433 -28.45 6.00 0.83
C TRP A 433 -29.32 4.85 0.29
N TYR A 434 -29.83 3.97 1.15
CA TYR A 434 -30.73 2.88 0.73
C TYR A 434 -32.15 3.34 0.39
N ARG A 435 -32.53 4.57 0.76
CA ARG A 435 -33.85 5.12 0.40
C ARG A 435 -34.05 5.20 -1.11
N ALA A 436 -32.97 5.36 -1.88
CA ALA A 436 -33.01 5.37 -3.34
C ALA A 436 -33.05 3.96 -3.95
N SER A 437 -32.73 2.92 -3.16
CA SER A 437 -32.55 1.53 -3.58
C SER A 437 -33.24 0.54 -2.63
N SER A 438 -34.54 0.76 -2.36
CA SER A 438 -35.33 -0.09 -1.44
C SER A 438 -35.27 -1.61 -1.70
N LYS A 439 -35.05 -2.02 -2.95
CA LYS A 439 -34.84 -3.43 -3.31
C LYS A 439 -33.54 -3.99 -2.73
N ASP A 440 -32.46 -3.21 -2.78
CA ASP A 440 -31.14 -3.63 -2.28
C ASP A 440 -31.18 -3.72 -0.75
N TRP A 441 -31.89 -2.79 -0.10
CA TRP A 441 -32.16 -2.88 1.34
C TRP A 441 -32.94 -4.14 1.71
N THR A 442 -34.01 -4.45 0.97
CA THR A 442 -34.80 -5.66 1.20
C THR A 442 -33.96 -6.93 1.01
N SER A 443 -33.07 -6.94 0.01
CA SER A 443 -32.15 -8.05 -0.23
C SER A 443 -31.18 -8.21 0.93
N LEU A 444 -30.56 -7.11 1.38
CA LEU A 444 -29.65 -7.14 2.52
C LEU A 444 -30.36 -7.63 3.79
N GLN A 445 -31.59 -7.21 4.04
CA GLN A 445 -32.37 -7.71 5.19
C GLN A 445 -32.59 -9.22 5.12
N ALA A 446 -32.88 -9.79 3.95
CA ALA A 446 -33.01 -11.23 3.79
C ALA A 446 -31.67 -11.96 4.03
N ASP A 447 -30.58 -11.42 3.50
CA ASP A 447 -29.23 -11.96 3.68
C ASP A 447 -28.78 -11.91 5.16
N LEU A 448 -29.12 -10.84 5.88
CA LEU A 448 -28.86 -10.71 7.32
C LEU A 448 -29.63 -11.74 8.16
N VAL A 449 -30.87 -12.07 7.79
CA VAL A 449 -31.64 -13.15 8.45
C VAL A 449 -30.94 -14.49 8.24
N MET A 450 -30.42 -14.75 7.04
CA MET A 450 -29.64 -15.97 6.79
C MET A 450 -28.35 -15.97 7.60
N LEU A 451 -27.60 -14.87 7.64
CA LEU A 451 -26.38 -14.71 8.43
C LEU A 451 -26.59 -15.01 9.92
N ASP A 452 -27.66 -14.47 10.50
CA ASP A 452 -27.99 -14.65 11.93
C ASP A 452 -28.42 -16.09 12.24
N ALA A 453 -29.00 -16.81 11.26
CA ALA A 453 -29.38 -18.21 11.41
C ALA A 453 -28.19 -19.19 11.35
N LEU A 454 -27.02 -18.75 10.87
CA LEU A 454 -25.84 -19.60 10.80
C LEU A 454 -25.25 -19.85 12.20
N LEU A 455 -25.05 -21.13 12.49
CA LEU A 455 -24.41 -21.57 13.73
C LEU A 455 -23.06 -20.88 13.93
N PRO A 456 -22.68 -20.51 15.16
CA PRO A 456 -21.34 -20.05 15.45
C PRO A 456 -20.35 -21.18 15.16
N VAL A 457 -19.40 -20.94 14.27
CA VAL A 457 -18.31 -21.89 13.99
C VAL A 457 -17.30 -21.80 15.14
N PRO A 458 -16.77 -22.93 15.66
CA PRO A 458 -15.73 -22.91 16.68
C PRO A 458 -14.56 -22.01 16.24
N LYS A 459 -14.18 -21.11 17.14
CA LYS A 459 -13.18 -20.05 16.94
C LYS A 459 -11.89 -20.64 16.36
N ALA A 460 -11.51 -20.20 15.16
CA ALA A 460 -10.09 -20.16 14.80
C ALA A 460 -9.36 -19.22 15.79
N PRO A 461 -8.04 -19.41 16.04
CA PRO A 461 -7.31 -18.52 16.94
C PRO A 461 -7.58 -17.07 16.56
N THR A 462 -7.97 -16.30 17.56
CA THR A 462 -8.34 -14.89 17.42
C THR A 462 -7.08 -14.14 16.94
N PRO A 463 -7.13 -13.31 15.89
CA PRO A 463 -6.21 -12.18 15.83
C PRO A 463 -6.33 -11.46 17.16
N ALA A 464 -5.20 -11.22 17.84
CA ALA A 464 -5.23 -10.69 19.18
C ALA A 464 -6.05 -9.39 19.20
N GLN A 465 -6.95 -9.20 20.15
CA GLN A 465 -7.59 -7.89 20.35
C GLN A 465 -6.57 -6.91 20.92
N THR A 466 -5.59 -6.49 20.13
CA THR A 466 -4.64 -5.44 20.49
C THR A 466 -4.16 -4.72 19.23
N GLY A 467 -5.08 -4.35 18.35
CA GLY A 467 -4.82 -3.32 17.35
C GLY A 467 -4.38 -2.05 18.07
N VAL A 468 -3.28 -1.46 17.61
CA VAL A 468 -2.96 -0.06 17.94
C VAL A 468 -4.23 0.74 17.68
N PRO A 469 -4.74 1.52 18.66
CA PRO A 469 -6.04 2.14 18.54
C PRO A 469 -6.10 2.98 17.27
N ALA A 470 -7.24 2.93 16.57
CA ALA A 470 -7.58 3.89 15.53
C ALA A 470 -7.19 5.31 16.01
N PRO A 471 -6.67 6.19 15.13
CA PRO A 471 -6.32 7.53 15.54
C PRO A 471 -7.49 8.13 16.32
N SER A 472 -7.24 8.50 17.58
CA SER A 472 -8.27 9.14 18.39
C SER A 472 -8.77 10.33 17.61
N SER A 473 -10.09 10.45 17.45
CA SER A 473 -10.79 11.54 16.76
C SER A 473 -10.63 12.92 17.42
N VAL A 474 -9.57 13.11 18.22
CA VAL A 474 -9.16 14.38 18.78
C VAL A 474 -8.48 15.19 17.69
N VAL A 475 -9.33 15.86 16.92
CA VAL A 475 -8.99 17.15 16.30
C VAL A 475 -8.30 17.98 17.40
N PRO A 476 -7.03 18.39 17.25
CA PRO A 476 -6.45 19.34 18.17
C PRO A 476 -7.31 20.59 18.08
N SER A 477 -7.99 20.93 19.16
CA SER A 477 -8.59 22.25 19.32
C SER A 477 -7.44 23.25 19.23
N VAL A 478 -7.26 23.85 18.06
CA VAL A 478 -6.55 25.11 17.95
C VAL A 478 -7.49 26.11 18.60
N GLN A 479 -7.26 26.37 19.89
CA GLN A 479 -7.86 27.52 20.55
C GLN A 479 -7.40 28.80 19.85
N PRO A 480 -8.27 29.83 19.81
CA PRO A 480 -8.28 30.89 18.79
C PRO A 480 -7.02 31.74 18.70
#